data_AF-A0A7S1W6V5-F1
#
_entry.id   AF-A0A7S1W6V5-F1
#
_cell.length_a   1.000
_cell.length_b   1.000
_cell.length_c   1.000
_cell.angle_alpha   90.00
_cell.angle_beta   90.00
_cell.angle_gamma   90.00
#
_symmetry.space_group_name_H-M   'P 1'
#
loop_
_entity.id
_entity.type
_entity.pdbx_description
1 polymer ?
#
loop_
_entity_poly.entity_id
_entity_poly.type
_entity_poly.pdbx_seq_one_letter_code
_entity_poly.pdbx_strand_id
1 'polypeptide(L)'
;QAVRWPQSAAVVAATVAWMAAGQEAAAADVPFVEAAVAVQLPAELGEGSIWDMRSKRLLWLDIMSAKLYRFDPETNTNEEHDLSAHSKNISSVVPLAADSDPTGNK
;
A
#
# COMPACT_ATOMS: atom_id res chain seq x y z
N GLN A 1 -29.66 -2.97 21.15
CA GLN A 1 -29.03 -4.17 20.56
C GLN A 1 -28.37 -3.73 19.26
N ALA A 2 -27.08 -4.02 19.11
CA ALA A 2 -26.22 -3.43 18.08
C ALA A 2 -26.35 -4.15 16.73
N VAL A 3 -26.45 -3.36 15.66
CA VAL A 3 -26.36 -3.83 14.27
C VAL A 3 -24.91 -4.20 13.99
N ARG A 4 -24.67 -5.45 13.56
CA ARG A 4 -23.36 -5.94 13.10
C ARG A 4 -23.29 -5.78 11.58
N TRP A 5 -22.28 -5.07 11.09
CA TRP A 5 -21.89 -5.08 9.68
C TRP A 5 -20.68 -6.01 9.52
N PRO A 6 -20.67 -6.93 8.53
CA PRO A 6 -19.46 -7.64 8.16
C PRO A 6 -18.52 -6.74 7.35
N GLN A 7 -17.22 -7.01 7.54
CA GLN A 7 -16.09 -6.22 7.10
C GLN A 7 -15.76 -6.39 5.60
N SER A 8 -14.98 -5.42 5.10
CA SER A 8 -14.12 -5.49 3.90
C SER A 8 -14.73 -5.04 2.58
N ALA A 9 -14.55 -3.75 2.27
CA ALA A 9 -14.57 -3.25 0.90
C ALA A 9 -13.14 -3.31 0.34
N ALA A 10 -12.93 -4.03 -0.75
CA ALA A 10 -11.73 -3.94 -1.57
C ALA A 10 -12.17 -3.65 -3.01
N VAL A 11 -11.62 -2.58 -3.59
CA VAL A 11 -11.84 -2.22 -5.00
C VAL A 11 -10.89 -3.06 -5.85
N VAL A 12 -11.44 -3.93 -6.70
CA VAL A 12 -10.69 -4.69 -7.71
C VAL A 12 -11.00 -4.08 -9.06
N ALA A 13 -9.99 -3.57 -9.77
CA ALA A 13 -10.12 -3.21 -11.18
C ALA A 13 -9.74 -4.43 -12.03
N ALA A 14 -10.74 -5.08 -12.62
CA ALA A 14 -10.54 -6.13 -13.61
C ALA A 14 -11.15 -5.69 -14.95
N THR A 15 -10.35 -5.69 -16.01
CA THR A 15 -10.84 -5.54 -17.39
C THR A 15 -11.57 -6.82 -17.76
N VAL A 16 -12.87 -6.75 -18.03
CA VAL A 16 -13.67 -7.92 -18.42
C VAL A 16 -13.82 -7.96 -19.94
N ALA A 17 -13.26 -8.99 -20.57
CA ALA A 17 -13.66 -9.42 -21.90
C ALA A 17 -14.74 -10.51 -21.75
N TRP A 18 -15.97 -10.21 -22.16
CA TRP A 18 -17.07 -11.18 -22.22
C TRP A 18 -17.18 -11.74 -23.63
N MET A 19 -17.10 -13.07 -23.78
CA MET A 19 -17.99 -13.90 -24.63
C MET A 19 -17.56 -15.37 -24.62
N ALA A 20 -18.30 -16.22 -23.90
CA ALA A 20 -19.01 -17.38 -24.43
C ALA A 20 -19.59 -18.23 -23.26
N ALA A 21 -20.78 -18.75 -23.50
CA ALA A 21 -21.67 -19.40 -22.55
C ALA A 21 -21.08 -20.57 -21.74
N GLY A 22 -21.54 -20.69 -20.49
CA GLY A 22 -22.01 -21.99 -19.99
C GLY A 22 -21.06 -22.90 -19.22
N GLN A 23 -20.20 -22.38 -18.34
CA GLN A 23 -19.62 -23.19 -17.26
C GLN A 23 -19.85 -22.51 -15.91
N GLU A 24 -20.65 -23.14 -15.06
CA GLU A 24 -20.66 -22.86 -13.62
C GLU A 24 -19.29 -23.25 -13.10
N ALA A 25 -18.41 -22.26 -13.01
CA ALA A 25 -17.05 -22.46 -12.54
C ALA A 25 -17.14 -22.98 -11.11
N ALA A 26 -16.76 -24.25 -10.91
CA ALA A 26 -16.49 -24.79 -9.59
C ALA A 26 -15.64 -23.76 -8.84
N ALA A 27 -16.10 -23.32 -7.66
CA ALA A 27 -15.43 -22.30 -6.87
C ALA A 27 -13.96 -22.72 -6.73
N ALA A 28 -13.08 -22.04 -7.47
CA ALA A 28 -11.66 -22.32 -7.41
C ALA A 28 -11.22 -22.11 -5.96
N ASP A 29 -10.40 -23.01 -5.43
CA ASP A 29 -9.74 -22.82 -4.13
C ASP A 29 -8.88 -21.55 -4.23
N VAL A 30 -9.42 -20.43 -3.73
CA VAL A 30 -8.69 -19.16 -3.66
C VAL A 30 -7.79 -19.25 -2.42
N PRO A 31 -6.45 -19.25 -2.59
CA PRO A 31 -5.55 -19.30 -1.44
C PRO A 31 -5.76 -18.06 -0.57
N PHE A 32 -5.96 -18.28 0.72
CA PHE A 32 -6.01 -17.22 1.71
C PHE A 32 -4.66 -17.15 2.43
N VAL A 33 -4.27 -15.94 2.83
CA VAL A 33 -3.13 -15.69 3.71
C VAL A 33 -3.62 -14.87 4.89
N GLU A 34 -3.15 -15.20 6.09
CA GLU A 34 -3.42 -14.40 7.28
C GLU A 34 -2.54 -13.16 7.27
N ALA A 35 -3.15 -12.00 7.45
CA ALA A 35 -2.42 -10.74 7.56
C ALA A 35 -2.08 -10.48 9.03
N ALA A 36 -0.85 -10.04 9.29
CA ALA A 36 -0.41 -9.54 10.58
C ALA A 36 -0.07 -8.04 10.49
N VAL A 37 -0.21 -7.33 11.60
CA VAL A 37 0.19 -5.92 11.68
C VAL A 37 1.71 -5.84 11.72
N ALA A 38 2.32 -5.26 10.68
CA ALA A 38 3.77 -5.04 10.63
C ALA A 38 4.19 -3.81 11.46
N VAL A 39 3.43 -2.72 11.36
CA VAL A 39 3.69 -1.46 12.07
C VAL A 39 2.39 -0.93 12.64
N GLN A 40 2.40 -0.58 13.93
CA GLN A 40 1.28 0.08 14.60
C GLN A 40 1.68 1.53 14.90
N LEU A 41 1.03 2.50 14.27
CA LEU A 41 1.29 3.92 14.52
C LEU A 41 0.02 4.78 14.30
N PRO A 42 -0.06 5.98 14.90
CA PRO A 42 -1.27 6.81 14.85
C PRO A 42 -1.29 7.71 13.61
N ALA A 43 -1.36 7.12 12.42
CA ALA A 43 -1.53 7.89 11.18
C ALA A 43 -2.97 8.41 11.07
N GLU A 44 -3.15 9.63 10.56
CA GLU A 44 -4.50 10.17 10.31
C GLU A 44 -5.13 9.52 9.07
N LEU A 45 -4.40 9.46 7.95
CA LEU A 45 -4.84 8.79 6.74
C LEU A 45 -3.69 8.11 5.98
N GLY A 46 -3.56 6.80 6.18
CA GLY A 46 -2.58 5.94 5.51
C GLY A 46 -2.98 5.60 4.06
N GLU A 47 -2.23 6.09 3.07
CA GLU A 47 -2.49 5.84 1.64
C GLU A 47 -1.21 5.78 0.79
N GLY A 48 -1.36 5.51 -0.50
CA GLY A 48 -0.26 5.60 -1.47
C GLY A 48 0.84 4.55 -1.26
N SER A 49 0.48 3.35 -0.79
CA SER A 49 1.45 2.28 -0.57
C SER A 49 2.08 1.83 -1.90
N ILE A 50 3.41 1.92 -1.98
CA ILE A 50 4.18 1.53 -3.16
C ILE A 50 5.47 0.84 -2.74
N TRP A 51 5.76 -0.29 -3.39
CA TRP A 51 7.00 -1.01 -3.18
C TRP A 51 8.13 -0.39 -4.02
N ASP A 52 9.17 0.12 -3.36
CA ASP A 52 10.39 0.54 -4.02
C ASP A 52 11.28 -0.70 -4.26
N MET A 53 11.31 -1.17 -5.50
CA MET A 53 12.13 -2.32 -5.91
C MET A 53 13.63 -2.10 -5.68
N ARG A 54 14.12 -0.84 -5.74
CA ARG A 54 15.55 -0.53 -5.59
C ARG A 54 16.00 -0.76 -4.16
N SER A 55 15.29 -0.15 -3.20
CA SER A 55 15.63 -0.25 -1.78
C SER A 55 15.00 -1.46 -1.08
N LYS A 56 14.08 -2.18 -1.74
CA LYS A 56 13.27 -3.24 -1.15
C LYS A 56 12.54 -2.74 0.09
N ARG A 57 11.90 -1.58 -0.03
CA ARG A 57 11.16 -0.94 1.06
C ARG A 57 9.75 -0.62 0.60
N LEU A 58 8.82 -0.68 1.55
CA LEU A 58 7.45 -0.21 1.32
C LEU A 58 7.39 1.28 1.68
N LEU A 59 7.09 2.13 0.70
CA LEU A 59 6.77 3.53 0.93
C LEU A 59 5.27 3.68 1.11
N TRP A 60 4.83 4.58 2.00
CA TRP A 60 3.43 4.94 2.18
C TRP A 60 3.31 6.30 2.87
N LEU A 61 2.14 6.91 2.82
CA LEU A 61 1.92 8.30 3.26
C LEU A 61 0.91 8.37 4.39
N ASP A 62 1.14 9.28 5.34
CA ASP A 62 0.04 9.93 6.07
C ASP A 62 -0.29 11.24 5.37
N ILE A 63 -1.37 11.23 4.59
CA ILE A 63 -1.73 12.32 3.68
C ILE A 63 -1.96 13.63 4.44
N MET A 64 -2.74 13.57 5.53
CA MET A 64 -3.20 14.77 6.24
C MET A 64 -2.11 15.36 7.14
N SER A 65 -1.20 14.52 7.64
CA SER A 65 -0.06 14.95 8.46
C SER A 65 1.19 15.32 7.66
N ALA A 66 1.15 15.22 6.32
CA ALA A 66 2.30 15.41 5.44
C ALA A 66 3.52 14.57 5.82
N LYS A 67 3.33 13.27 6.09
CA LYS A 67 4.44 12.36 6.45
C LYS A 67 4.61 11.25 5.43
N LEU A 68 5.85 11.05 4.98
CA LEU A 68 6.25 9.89 4.20
C LEU A 68 6.89 8.86 5.13
N TYR A 69 6.45 7.61 5.00
CA TYR A 69 7.01 6.47 5.71
C TYR A 69 7.74 5.54 4.76
N ARG A 70 8.83 4.94 5.25
CA ARG A 70 9.60 3.90 4.56
C ARG A 70 9.82 2.71 5.50
N PHE A 71 9.15 1.61 5.20
CA PHE A 71 9.20 0.39 5.98
C PHE A 71 10.19 -0.63 5.39
N ASP A 72 11.03 -1.18 6.25
CA ASP A 72 11.97 -2.26 5.98
C ASP A 72 11.50 -3.58 6.60
N PRO A 73 11.04 -4.56 5.78
CA PRO A 73 10.61 -5.85 6.30
C PRO A 73 11.77 -6.73 6.79
N GLU A 74 13.01 -6.50 6.39
CA GLU A 74 14.17 -7.31 6.84
C GLU A 74 14.55 -6.94 8.28
N THR A 75 14.44 -5.66 8.64
CA THR A 75 14.80 -5.15 9.97
C THR A 75 13.58 -4.82 10.84
N ASN A 76 12.38 -4.90 10.28
CA ASN A 76 11.12 -4.46 10.89
C ASN A 76 11.17 -3.01 11.39
N THR A 77 11.83 -2.13 10.63
CA THR A 77 11.96 -0.70 10.96
C THR A 77 11.09 0.14 10.06
N ASN A 78 10.56 1.24 10.61
CA ASN A 78 9.73 2.19 9.88
C ASN A 78 10.31 3.59 10.05
N GLU A 79 10.92 4.11 8.99
CA GLU A 79 11.46 5.46 8.95
C GLU A 79 10.34 6.47 8.67
N GLU A 80 10.40 7.63 9.33
CA GLU A 80 9.46 8.74 9.15
C GLU A 80 10.18 9.95 8.55
N HIS A 81 9.59 10.55 7.54
CA HIS A 81 10.02 11.81 6.94
C HIS A 81 8.89 12.82 7.03
N ASP A 82 9.08 13.86 7.85
CA ASP A 82 8.16 14.98 7.98
C ASP A 82 8.35 15.98 6.83
N LEU A 83 7.30 16.17 6.04
CA LEU A 83 7.26 17.07 4.88
C LEU A 83 6.37 18.29 5.13
N SER A 84 5.88 18.48 6.37
CA SER A 84 4.97 19.58 6.75
C SER A 84 5.56 20.98 6.52
N ALA A 85 6.89 21.10 6.51
CA ALA A 85 7.58 22.32 6.13
C ALA A 85 7.41 22.71 4.64
N HIS A 86 7.07 21.75 3.78
CA HIS A 86 6.96 21.93 2.33
C HIS A 86 5.51 21.92 1.83
N SER A 87 4.63 21.15 2.48
CA SER A 87 3.22 21.07 2.15
C SER A 87 2.40 20.67 3.36
N LYS A 88 1.13 21.10 3.41
CA LYS A 88 0.18 20.64 4.44
C LYS A 88 -0.26 19.20 4.23
N ASN A 89 -0.32 18.76 2.98
CA ASN A 89 -0.75 17.43 2.60
C ASN A 89 0.14 16.87 1.49
N ILE A 90 0.27 15.56 1.42
CA ILE A 90 0.97 14.85 0.35
C ILE A 90 0.05 13.82 -0.28
N SER A 91 -0.05 13.81 -1.61
CA SER A 91 -1.03 12.98 -2.32
C SER A 91 -0.44 11.72 -2.93
N SER A 92 0.85 11.72 -3.25
CA SER A 92 1.50 10.60 -3.92
C SER A 92 3.01 10.64 -3.71
N VAL A 93 3.62 9.46 -3.74
CA VAL A 93 5.07 9.27 -3.82
C VAL A 93 5.35 8.36 -5.00
N VAL A 94 6.38 8.70 -5.77
CA VAL A 94 6.84 7.92 -6.91
C VAL A 94 8.31 7.62 -6.67
N PRO A 95 8.68 6.35 -6.39
CA PRO A 95 10.07 5.94 -6.33
C PRO A 95 10.75 6.27 -7.66
N LEU A 96 11.99 6.76 -7.59
CA LEU A 96 12.81 6.91 -8.78
C LEU A 96 13.06 5.54 -9.41
N ALA A 97 13.08 5.49 -10.74
CA ALA A 97 13.57 4.33 -11.45
C ALA A 97 15.04 4.07 -11.07
N ALA A 98 15.45 2.80 -11.07
CA ALA A 98 16.77 2.39 -10.59
C ALA A 98 17.93 3.01 -11.40
N ASP A 99 17.70 3.33 -12.67
CA ASP A 99 18.65 4.00 -13.57
C ASP A 99 18.68 5.54 -13.41
N SER A 100 17.68 6.08 -12.70
CA SER A 100 17.41 7.51 -12.59
C SER A 100 17.79 8.09 -11.23
N ASP A 101 18.41 7.30 -10.34
CA ASP A 101 18.95 7.77 -9.06
C ASP A 101 20.46 8.08 -9.18
N PRO A 102 20.85 9.37 -9.32
CA PRO A 102 22.24 9.77 -9.44
C PRO A 102 23.02 9.65 -8.13
N THR A 103 22.35 9.41 -6.99
CA THR A 103 22.99 9.32 -5.67
C THR A 103 23.40 7.90 -5.30
N GLY A 104 22.87 6.88 -6.00
CA GLY A 104 23.23 5.48 -5.82
C GLY A 104 22.93 4.95 -4.41
N ASN A 105 22.00 5.57 -3.68
CA ASN A 105 21.66 5.16 -2.33
C ASN A 105 20.73 3.94 -2.40
N LYS A 106 21.33 2.80 -2.80
CA LYS A 106 20.72 1.48 -2.84
C LYS A 106 20.01 1.16 -1.53
#